data_AF-A0A920H4S9-F1
#
_entry.id   AF-A0A920H4S9-F1
#
_cell.length_a   1.000
_cell.length_b   1.000
_cell.length_c   1.000
_cell.angle_alpha   90.00
_cell.angle_beta   90.00
_cell.angle_gamma   90.00
#
_symmetry.space_group_name_H-M   'P 1'
#
loop_
_entity.id
_entity.type
_entity.pdbx_description
1 polymer ?
#
loop_
_entity_poly.entity_id
_entity_poly.type
_entity_poly.pdbx_seq_one_letter_code
_entity_poly.pdbx_strand_id
1 'polypeptide(L)' 'MRMLVASYLTKNLLIHWLEGEKWFKDTLVDADFANNVCGWQWVAGTGTDAAPYFRIF' A
#
# COMPACT_ATOMS: atom_id res chain seq x y z
N MET A 1 -10.00 -5.06 1.44
CA MET A 1 -10.04 -4.28 0.18
C MET A 1 -8.79 -3.43 -0.05
N ARG A 2 -8.30 -2.65 0.94
CA ARG A 2 -7.08 -1.82 0.76
C ARG A 2 -5.83 -2.62 0.35
N MET A 3 -5.62 -3.79 0.97
CA MET A 3 -4.47 -4.67 0.67
C MET A 3 -4.47 -5.21 -0.76
N LEU A 4 -5.66 -5.48 -1.32
CA LEU A 4 -5.82 -5.95 -2.71
C LEU A 4 -5.43 -4.87 -3.71
N VAL A 5 -5.94 -3.65 -3.50
CA VAL A 5 -5.61 -2.49 -4.34
C VAL A 5 -4.11 -2.17 -4.26
N ALA A 6 -3.54 -2.18 -3.05
CA ALA A 6 -2.12 -1.94 -2.86
C ALA A 6 -1.25 -3.04 -3.51
N SER A 7 -1.68 -4.30 -3.45
CA SER A 7 -0.97 -5.42 -4.09
C SER A 7 -1.03 -5.30 -5.61
N TYR A 8 -2.20 -4.96 -6.14
CA TYR A 8 -2.38 -4.75 -7.58
C TYR A 8 -1.50 -3.60 -8.09
N LEU A 9 -1.51 -2.46 -7.40
CA LEU A 9 -0.73 -1.30 -7.79
C LEU A 9 0.79 -1.57 -7.72
N THR A 10 1.27 -2.19 -6.64
CA THR A 10 2.72 -2.38 -6.42
C THR A 10 3.29 -3.61 -7.12
N LYS A 11 2.54 -4.70 -7.25
CA LYS A 11 3.05 -6.00 -7.75
C LYS A 11 2.59 -6.33 -9.15
N ASN A 12 1.38 -5.94 -9.54
CA ASN A 12 0.87 -6.19 -10.88
C ASN A 12 1.19 -5.03 -11.82
N LEU A 13 1.00 -3.78 -11.37
CA LEU A 13 1.27 -2.59 -12.17
C LEU A 13 2.70 -2.05 -12.00
N LEU A 14 3.45 -2.53 -11.01
CA LEU A 14 4.81 -2.09 -10.69
C LEU A 14 4.92 -0.56 -10.43
N ILE A 15 3.85 0.04 -9.92
CA ILE A 15 3.81 1.46 -9.55
C ILE A 15 4.27 1.61 -8.11
N HIS A 16 5.00 2.70 -7.84
CA HIS A 16 5.49 2.99 -6.50
C HIS A 16 4.33 3.27 -5.53
N TRP A 17 4.40 2.68 -4.33
CA TRP A 17 3.34 2.76 -3.32
C TRP A 17 2.99 4.19 -2.88
N LEU A 18 3.94 5.13 -2.97
CA LEU A 18 3.72 6.56 -2.67
C LEU A 18 2.61 7.18 -3.53
N GLU A 19 2.43 6.73 -4.78
CA GLU A 19 1.36 7.26 -5.64
C GLU A 19 -0.01 6.79 -5.15
N GLY A 20 -0.10 5.54 -4.70
CA GLY A 20 -1.29 5.02 -4.06
C GLY A 20 -1.58 5.68 -2.71
N GLU A 21 -0.54 5.94 -1.90
CA GLU A 21 -0.67 6.62 -0.60
C GLU A 21 -1.27 8.02 -0.75
N LYS A 22 -0.75 8.82 -1.70
CA LYS A 22 -1.28 10.16 -2.00
C LYS A 22 -2.75 10.11 -2.38
N TRP A 23 -3.13 9.22 -3.29
CA TRP A 23 -4.53 9.09 -3.71
C TRP A 23 -5.43 8.66 -2.55
N PHE A 24 -4.98 7.71 -1.73
CA PHE A 24 -5.71 7.24 -0.54
C PHE A 24 -5.88 8.36 0.48
N LYS A 25 -4.85 9.19 0.67
CA LYS A 25 -4.88 10.34 1.57
C LYS A 25 -5.93 11.37 1.16
N ASP A 26 -6.12 11.59 -0.14
CA ASP A 26 -7.07 12.58 -0.66
C ASP A 26 -8.52 12.05 -0.76
N THR A 27 -8.70 10.72 -0.83
CA THR A 27 -10.01 10.11 -1.12
C THR A 27 -10.65 9.37 0.05
N LEU A 28 -9.86 8.98 1.06
CA LEU A 28 -10.39 8.28 2.23
C LEU A 28 -10.91 9.25 3.27
N VAL A 29 -12.16 9.06 3.67
CA VAL A 29 -12.78 9.80 4.78
C VAL A 29 -12.13 9.48 6.13
N ASP A 30 -11.52 8.31 6.27
CA ASP A 30 -10.83 7.79 7.46
C ASP A 30 -9.30 7.75 7.25
N ALA A 31 -8.76 8.69 6.47
CA ALA A 31 -7.32 8.77 6.19
C ALA A 31 -6.50 9.06 7.46
N ASP A 32 -6.05 8.00 8.13
CA ASP A 32 -5.01 8.09 9.15
C ASP A 32 -3.62 7.93 8.52
N PHE A 33 -2.73 8.89 8.76
CA PHE A 33 -1.41 8.93 8.13
C PHE A 33 -0.56 7.70 8.51
N ALA A 34 -0.54 7.31 9.78
CA ALA A 34 0.29 6.19 10.24
C ALA A 34 -0.20 4.87 9.64
N ASN A 35 -1.51 4.61 9.68
CA ASN A 35 -2.11 3.39 9.16
C ASN A 35 -1.98 3.30 7.64
N ASN A 36 -2.19 4.41 6.91
CA ASN A 36 -2.07 4.44 5.45
C ASN A 36 -0.63 4.11 5.03
N VAL A 37 0.36 4.84 5.56
CA VAL A 37 1.78 4.65 5.19
C VAL A 37 2.27 3.24 5.56
N CYS A 38 1.99 2.78 6.78
CA CYS A 38 2.40 1.44 7.21
C CYS A 38 1.76 0.34 6.36
N GLY A 39 0.46 0.46 6.03
CA GLY A 39 -0.23 -0.49 5.17
C GLY A 39 0.35 -0.56 3.75
N TRP A 40 0.68 0.59 3.17
CA TRP A 40 1.33 0.66 1.86
C TRP A 40 2.71 0.03 1.85
N GLN A 41 3.54 0.34 2.85
CA GLN A 41 4.88 -0.23 2.99
C GLN A 41 4.82 -1.76 3.18
N TRP A 42 3.90 -2.21 4.03
CA TRP A 42 3.67 -3.63 4.32
C TRP A 42 3.35 -4.42 3.06
N VAL A 43 2.40 -3.95 2.25
CA VAL A 43 2.01 -4.64 1.00
C VAL A 43 3.13 -4.58 -0.05
N ALA A 44 3.81 -3.43 -0.16
CA ALA A 44 4.90 -3.22 -1.12
C ALA A 44 6.15 -4.07 -0.82
N GLY A 45 6.25 -4.71 0.34
CA GLY A 45 7.44 -5.47 0.72
C GLY A 45 8.58 -4.59 1.25
N THR A 46 8.25 -3.41 1.79
CA THR A 46 9.22 -2.44 2.33
C THR A 46 8.94 -2.12 3.80
N GLY A 47 9.96 -1.68 4.56
CA GLY A 47 9.80 -1.31 5.98
C GLY A 47 10.08 -2.46 6.96
N THR A 48 9.77 -2.23 8.23
CA THR A 48 10.21 -3.07 9.37
C THR A 48 9.42 -4.37 9.55
N ASP A 49 8.20 -4.45 9.01
CA ASP A 49 7.33 -5.65 9.08
C ASP A 49 6.74 -6.00 7.71
N ALA A 50 7.55 -5.98 6.67
CA ALA A 50 7.00 -6.10 5.32
C ALA A 50 6.46 -7.51 5.02
N ALA A 51 5.30 -7.59 4.36
CA ALA A 51 4.86 -8.85 3.77
C ALA A 51 5.86 -9.28 2.69
N PRO A 52 6.16 -10.59 2.56
CA PRO A 52 7.06 -11.06 1.51
C PRO A 52 6.64 -10.54 0.13
N TYR A 53 7.58 -10.03 -0.67
CA TYR A 53 7.26 -9.37 -1.94
C TYR A 53 6.42 -10.28 -2.86
N PHE A 54 6.70 -11.59 -2.88
CA PHE A 54 5.95 -12.58 -3.68
C PHE A 54 4.53 -12.90 -3.17
N ARG A 55 4.11 -12.41 -1.99
CA ARG A 55 2.75 -12.61 -1.46
C ARG A 55 1.76 -11.68 -2.18
N ILE A 56 0.91 -12.21 -3.04
CA ILE A 56 -0.16 -11.46 -3.72
C ILE A 56 -1.49 -11.66 -2.97
N PHE A 57 -2.28 -10.59 -2.86
CA PHE A 57 -3.60 -10.56 -2.21
C PHE A 57 -4.74 -10.51 -3.22
#